data_AF-A0A932DXT3-F1
#
_entry.id   AF-A0A932DXT3-F1
#
_cell.length_a   1.000
_cell.length_b   1.000
_cell.length_c   1.000
_cell.angle_alpha   90.00
_cell.angle_beta   90.00
_cell.angle_gamma   90.00
#
_symmetry.space_group_name_H-M   'P 1'
#
loop_
_entity.id
_entity.type
_entity.pdbx_description
1 polymer ?
#
loop_
_entity_poly.entity_id
_entity_poly.type
_entity_poly.pdbx_seq_one_letter_code
_entity_poly.pdbx_strand_id
1 'polypeptide(L)'
;MKRKKLVRSVIMASLVMVFLAGCANLEKDWRRTRSWDLIWAYQEFLSKHPGSQYEADAKARISFLKEKQARQQEAERVAQAIKPLEEAINLGDLTKVQEILAASPGLLNGATGDQEMTPLHLAANRGNTEIVELLLTKGANIEAREFNGWTPLFSAVIIGQDEKTAKLLLDKGARVNARDLLGMTPLKWVLHGQQGPLTNPGVELVAPKAKISIADLLRRYGGTE
;
A
#
# COMPACT_ATOMS: atom_id res chain seq x y z
N MET A 1 -16.25 38.49 -10.12
CA MET A 1 -15.65 38.46 -11.48
C MET A 1 -14.31 39.20 -11.63
N LYS A 2 -13.99 40.26 -10.86
CA LYS A 2 -12.76 41.07 -11.07
C LYS A 2 -11.44 40.44 -10.55
N ARG A 3 -11.46 39.59 -9.53
CA ARG A 3 -10.25 38.90 -9.00
C ARG A 3 -9.63 37.86 -9.94
N LYS A 4 -10.42 37.20 -10.80
CA LYS A 4 -9.92 36.20 -11.77
C LYS A 4 -9.18 36.82 -12.96
N LYS A 5 -9.44 38.09 -13.30
CA LYS A 5 -8.75 38.81 -14.39
C LYS A 5 -7.42 39.43 -13.92
N LEU A 6 -7.35 39.92 -12.69
CA LEU A 6 -6.13 40.52 -12.14
C LEU A 6 -5.04 39.48 -11.84
N VAL A 7 -5.41 38.30 -11.34
CA VAL A 7 -4.47 37.18 -11.11
C VAL A 7 -3.88 36.66 -12.43
N ARG A 8 -4.68 36.62 -13.51
CA ARG A 8 -4.20 36.23 -14.84
C ARG A 8 -3.23 37.24 -15.47
N SER A 9 -3.38 38.54 -15.16
CA SER A 9 -2.52 39.60 -15.69
C SER A 9 -1.19 39.73 -14.93
N VAL A 10 -1.19 39.49 -13.61
CA VAL A 10 0.04 39.50 -12.80
C VAL A 10 0.88 38.25 -13.07
N ILE A 11 0.25 37.09 -13.27
CA ILE A 11 0.96 35.86 -13.66
C ILE A 11 1.54 36.01 -15.09
N MET A 12 0.81 36.61 -16.04
CA MET A 12 1.32 36.87 -17.40
C MET A 12 2.50 37.86 -17.45
N ALA A 13 2.53 38.89 -16.59
CA ALA A 13 3.64 39.84 -16.55
C ALA A 13 4.89 39.26 -15.85
N SER A 14 4.71 38.37 -14.87
CA SER A 14 5.82 37.62 -14.26
C SER A 14 6.34 36.48 -15.17
N LEU A 15 5.49 35.96 -16.06
CA LEU A 15 5.83 34.87 -16.98
C LEU A 15 6.83 35.25 -18.08
N VAL A 16 6.98 36.52 -18.46
CA VAL A 16 7.94 36.92 -19.52
C VAL A 16 9.30 37.36 -18.95
N MET A 17 9.34 37.93 -17.75
CA MET A 17 10.59 38.40 -17.11
C MET A 17 11.33 37.32 -16.31
N VAL A 18 10.65 36.23 -15.90
CA VAL A 18 11.29 35.06 -15.25
C VAL A 18 11.73 34.00 -16.28
N PHE A 19 11.32 34.17 -17.54
CA PHE A 19 11.37 33.15 -18.60
C PHE A 19 12.77 32.68 -19.02
N LEU A 20 13.87 33.31 -18.56
CA LEU A 20 15.23 32.87 -18.87
C LEU A 20 16.21 32.81 -17.66
N ALA A 21 15.86 33.35 -16.48
CA ALA A 21 16.80 33.43 -15.36
C ALA A 21 16.34 32.74 -14.06
N GLY A 22 15.08 32.30 -13.95
CA GLY A 22 14.51 31.83 -12.67
C GLY A 22 13.93 30.41 -12.66
N CYS A 23 14.05 29.63 -13.74
CA CYS A 23 13.47 28.28 -13.80
C CYS A 23 14.05 27.31 -12.76
N ALA A 24 15.25 27.55 -12.23
CA ALA A 24 15.87 26.73 -11.19
C ALA A 24 15.32 26.97 -9.77
N ASN A 25 14.70 28.12 -9.48
CA ASN A 25 14.21 28.46 -8.14
C ASN A 25 12.71 28.18 -7.93
N LEU A 26 11.91 28.10 -9.00
CA LEU A 26 10.50 27.64 -8.93
C LEU A 26 10.37 26.12 -8.76
N GLU A 27 11.42 25.36 -9.05
CA GLU A 27 11.46 23.91 -8.82
C GLU A 27 11.58 23.55 -7.33
N LYS A 28 12.13 24.45 -6.49
CA LYS A 28 12.40 24.16 -5.07
C LYS A 28 11.13 24.14 -4.20
N ASP A 29 10.04 24.77 -4.66
CA ASP A 29 8.79 24.90 -3.89
C ASP A 29 7.56 24.33 -4.65
N TRP A 30 7.79 23.26 -5.41
CA TRP A 30 6.80 22.58 -6.26
C TRP A 30 5.59 21.99 -5.53
N ARG A 31 5.60 21.93 -4.18
CA ARG A 31 4.44 21.50 -3.38
C ARG A 31 3.25 22.47 -3.48
N ARG A 32 3.48 23.73 -3.90
CA ARG A 32 2.44 24.77 -4.00
C ARG A 32 1.95 25.06 -5.42
N THR A 33 2.76 24.80 -6.46
CA THR A 33 2.37 24.99 -7.85
C THR A 33 1.56 23.80 -8.33
N ARG A 34 0.27 24.01 -8.62
CA ARG A 34 -0.55 22.97 -9.26
C ARG A 34 0.08 22.68 -10.62
N SER A 35 0.54 21.44 -10.84
CA SER A 35 1.17 20.98 -12.09
C SER A 35 0.35 21.33 -13.34
N TRP A 36 -0.97 21.40 -13.19
CA TRP A 36 -1.94 21.89 -14.16
C TRP A 36 -1.66 23.29 -14.69
N ASP A 37 -1.24 24.24 -13.83
CA ASP A 37 -0.97 25.63 -14.22
C ASP A 37 0.28 25.73 -15.11
N LEU A 38 1.29 24.88 -14.86
CA LEU A 38 2.52 24.79 -15.65
C LEU A 38 2.27 24.10 -17.00
N ILE A 39 1.55 22.98 -17.01
CA ILE A 39 1.17 22.30 -18.26
C ILE A 39 0.37 23.24 -19.15
N TRP A 40 -0.62 23.95 -18.58
CA TRP A 40 -1.40 24.94 -19.32
C TRP A 40 -0.53 26.09 -19.86
N ALA A 41 0.40 26.62 -19.06
CA ALA A 41 1.31 27.69 -19.50
C ALA A 41 2.23 27.26 -20.66
N TYR A 42 2.80 26.06 -20.60
CA TYR A 42 3.61 25.53 -21.71
C TYR A 42 2.77 25.28 -22.96
N GLN A 43 1.54 24.77 -22.82
CA GLN A 43 0.63 24.57 -23.95
C GLN A 43 0.21 25.90 -24.60
N GLU A 44 -0.08 26.92 -23.78
CA GLU A 44 -0.41 28.27 -24.24
C GLU A 44 0.80 28.94 -24.93
N PHE A 45 2.02 28.75 -24.41
CA PHE A 45 3.25 29.23 -25.04
C PHE A 45 3.47 28.60 -26.42
N LEU A 46 3.33 27.27 -26.52
CA LEU A 46 3.45 26.55 -27.78
C LEU A 46 2.39 26.96 -28.81
N SER A 47 1.17 27.27 -28.36
CA SER A 47 0.09 27.78 -29.21
C SER A 47 0.42 29.15 -29.83
N LYS A 48 1.09 30.02 -29.07
CA LYS A 48 1.46 31.38 -29.52
C LYS A 48 2.78 31.46 -30.29
N HIS A 49 3.67 30.50 -30.08
CA HIS A 49 5.03 30.51 -30.65
C HIS A 49 5.38 29.16 -31.31
N PRO A 50 4.72 28.79 -32.42
CA PRO A 50 5.08 27.60 -33.19
C PRO A 50 6.46 27.76 -33.84
N GLY A 51 7.28 26.71 -33.82
CA GLY A 51 8.63 26.70 -34.42
C GLY A 51 9.72 27.40 -33.59
N SER A 52 9.44 27.73 -32.32
CA SER A 52 10.42 28.36 -31.43
C SER A 52 11.56 27.39 -31.08
N GLN A 53 12.78 27.91 -30.85
CA GLN A 53 13.92 27.11 -30.41
C GLN A 53 13.70 26.35 -29.09
N TYR A 54 12.67 26.75 -28.32
CA TYR A 54 12.29 26.13 -27.04
C TYR A 54 11.13 25.13 -27.18
N GLU A 55 10.63 24.87 -28.39
CA GLU A 55 9.47 24.00 -28.61
C GLU A 55 9.73 22.56 -28.17
N ALA A 56 10.90 22.01 -28.48
CA ALA A 56 11.29 20.66 -28.09
C ALA A 56 11.36 20.51 -26.57
N ASP A 57 12.02 21.45 -25.90
CA ASP A 57 12.13 21.51 -24.43
C ASP A 57 10.77 21.66 -23.75
N ALA A 58 9.90 22.54 -24.26
CA ALA A 58 8.56 22.74 -23.72
C ALA A 58 7.70 21.47 -23.84
N LYS A 59 7.78 20.75 -24.98
CA LYS A 59 7.07 19.47 -25.17
C LYS A 59 7.60 18.39 -24.23
N ALA A 60 8.92 18.27 -24.09
CA ALA A 60 9.55 17.33 -23.15
C ALA A 60 9.17 17.64 -21.69
N ARG A 61 9.04 18.92 -21.35
CA ARG A 61 8.60 19.33 -20.01
C ARG A 61 7.13 19.00 -19.77
N ILE A 62 6.26 19.19 -20.77
CA ILE A 62 4.85 18.79 -20.68
C ILE A 62 4.73 17.28 -20.49
N SER A 63 5.47 16.45 -21.24
CA SER A 63 5.41 14.99 -21.09
C SER A 63 5.87 14.56 -19.69
N PHE A 64 6.97 15.13 -19.19
CA PHE A 64 7.46 14.88 -17.83
C PHE A 64 6.43 15.26 -16.76
N LEU A 65 5.81 16.45 -16.87
CA LEU A 65 4.82 16.92 -15.91
C LEU A 65 3.55 16.06 -15.92
N LYS A 66 3.09 15.62 -17.10
CA LYS A 66 1.96 14.69 -17.23
C LYS A 66 2.27 13.32 -16.62
N GLU A 67 3.46 12.78 -16.88
CA GLU A 67 3.88 11.50 -16.29
C GLU A 67 3.98 11.59 -14.77
N LYS A 68 4.56 12.68 -14.24
CA LYS A 68 4.61 12.94 -12.79
C LYS A 68 3.20 13.05 -12.19
N GLN A 69 2.29 13.73 -12.88
CA GLN A 69 0.91 13.86 -12.44
C GLN A 69 0.18 12.52 -12.46
N ALA A 70 0.36 11.70 -13.50
CA ALA A 70 -0.22 10.36 -13.58
C ALA A 70 0.25 9.48 -12.41
N ARG A 71 1.56 9.52 -12.09
CA ARG A 71 2.12 8.83 -10.91
C ARG A 71 1.49 9.30 -9.61
N GLN A 72 1.29 10.61 -9.45
CA GLN A 72 0.68 11.17 -8.24
C GLN A 72 -0.80 10.80 -8.12
N GLN A 73 -1.55 10.85 -9.22
CA GLN A 73 -2.96 10.45 -9.25
C GLN A 73 -3.13 8.96 -8.94
N GLU A 74 -2.26 8.11 -9.48
CA GLU A 74 -2.28 6.69 -9.17
C GLU A 74 -1.94 6.43 -7.70
N ALA A 75 -0.93 7.10 -7.14
CA ALA A 75 -0.60 7.00 -5.72
C ALA A 75 -1.76 7.45 -4.81
N GLU A 76 -2.44 8.54 -5.16
CA GLU A 76 -3.60 9.04 -4.43
C GLU A 76 -4.80 8.10 -4.54
N ARG A 77 -5.05 7.54 -5.72
CA ARG A 77 -6.08 6.53 -5.95
C ARG A 77 -5.82 5.25 -5.17
N VAL A 78 -4.57 4.77 -5.15
CA VAL A 78 -4.14 3.64 -4.32
C VAL A 78 -4.41 3.95 -2.85
N ALA A 79 -3.99 5.13 -2.36
CA ALA A 79 -4.23 5.54 -0.97
C ALA A 79 -5.73 5.61 -0.61
N GLN A 80 -6.58 6.10 -1.51
CA GLN A 80 -8.04 6.14 -1.31
C GLN A 80 -8.68 4.75 -1.35
N ALA A 81 -8.11 3.81 -2.10
CA ALA A 81 -8.63 2.44 -2.24
C ALA A 81 -8.21 1.50 -1.10
N ILE A 82 -7.22 1.87 -0.27
CA ILE A 82 -6.79 1.07 0.89
C ILE A 82 -7.96 0.83 1.85
N LYS A 83 -8.63 1.87 2.33
CA LYS A 83 -9.69 1.74 3.34
C LYS A 83 -10.88 0.88 2.85
N PRO A 84 -11.42 1.09 1.63
CA PRO A 84 -12.44 0.20 1.07
C PRO A 84 -11.99 -1.25 0.93
N LEU A 85 -10.72 -1.50 0.63
CA LEU A 85 -10.16 -2.85 0.55
C LEU A 85 -10.15 -3.53 1.93
N GLU A 86 -9.69 -2.81 2.96
CA GLU A 86 -9.69 -3.31 4.35
C GLU A 86 -11.12 -3.65 4.80
N GLU A 87 -12.09 -2.76 4.53
CA GLU A 87 -13.50 -3.00 4.82
C GLU A 87 -14.05 -4.23 4.10
N ALA A 88 -13.75 -4.40 2.80
CA ALA A 88 -14.18 -5.56 2.03
C ALA A 88 -13.61 -6.88 2.59
N ILE A 89 -12.32 -6.89 2.95
CA ILE A 89 -11.67 -8.07 3.56
C ILE A 89 -12.28 -8.37 4.93
N ASN A 90 -12.54 -7.34 5.74
CA ASN A 90 -13.15 -7.50 7.06
C ASN A 90 -14.58 -8.06 6.99
N LEU A 91 -15.34 -7.69 5.95
CA LEU A 91 -16.69 -8.21 5.70
C LEU A 91 -16.69 -9.58 5.00
N GLY A 92 -15.57 -10.02 4.44
CA GLY A 92 -15.50 -11.25 3.65
C GLY A 92 -16.05 -11.12 2.22
N ASP A 93 -16.16 -9.89 1.69
CA ASP A 93 -16.71 -9.65 0.35
C ASP A 93 -15.65 -9.93 -0.73
N LEU A 94 -15.66 -11.17 -1.22
CA LEU A 94 -14.74 -11.62 -2.27
C LEU A 94 -14.86 -10.81 -3.56
N THR A 95 -16.10 -10.48 -3.97
CA THR A 95 -16.36 -9.77 -5.23
C THR A 95 -15.74 -8.38 -5.22
N LYS A 96 -15.96 -7.63 -4.14
CA LYS A 96 -15.41 -6.29 -3.98
C LYS A 96 -13.89 -6.30 -3.86
N VAL A 97 -13.31 -7.31 -3.20
CA VAL A 97 -11.85 -7.50 -3.16
C VAL A 97 -11.30 -7.73 -4.57
N GLN A 98 -11.95 -8.54 -5.40
CA GLN A 98 -11.54 -8.78 -6.79
C GLN A 98 -11.59 -7.50 -7.63
N GLU A 99 -12.68 -6.74 -7.52
CA GLU A 99 -12.87 -5.48 -8.24
C GLU A 99 -11.80 -4.45 -7.87
N ILE A 100 -11.54 -4.25 -6.57
CA ILE A 100 -10.54 -3.29 -6.09
C ILE A 100 -9.13 -3.70 -6.53
N LEU A 101 -8.79 -4.98 -6.45
CA LEU A 101 -7.47 -5.47 -6.90
C LEU A 101 -7.31 -5.44 -8.42
N ALA A 102 -8.39 -5.62 -9.18
CA ALA A 102 -8.38 -5.46 -10.64
C ALA A 102 -8.18 -4.00 -11.04
N ALA A 103 -8.78 -3.07 -10.29
CA ALA A 103 -8.59 -1.65 -10.49
C ALA A 103 -7.17 -1.21 -10.10
N SER A 104 -6.68 -1.64 -8.95
CA SER A 104 -5.43 -1.16 -8.34
C SER A 104 -4.52 -2.32 -7.95
N PRO A 105 -3.77 -2.92 -8.90
CA PRO A 105 -2.95 -4.11 -8.64
C PRO A 105 -1.80 -3.84 -7.65
N GLY A 106 -1.35 -2.59 -7.51
CA GLY A 106 -0.32 -2.19 -6.55
C GLY A 106 -0.70 -2.43 -5.08
N LEU A 107 -1.99 -2.63 -4.78
CA LEU A 107 -2.46 -2.93 -3.43
C LEU A 107 -2.18 -4.36 -2.98
N LEU A 108 -1.94 -5.30 -3.89
CA LEU A 108 -1.80 -6.72 -3.57
C LEU A 108 -0.75 -7.00 -2.48
N ASN A 109 0.38 -6.28 -2.55
CA ASN A 109 1.47 -6.33 -1.58
C ASN A 109 1.66 -4.99 -0.86
N GLY A 110 0.71 -4.06 -1.03
CA GLY A 110 0.76 -2.75 -0.40
C GLY A 110 0.58 -2.90 1.11
N ALA A 111 1.49 -2.32 1.88
CA ALA A 111 1.32 -2.16 3.32
C ALA A 111 0.15 -1.20 3.58
N THR A 112 -0.76 -1.60 4.45
CA THR A 112 -1.95 -0.83 4.85
C THR A 112 -1.91 -0.54 6.34
N GLY A 113 -2.48 0.60 6.70
CA GLY A 113 -2.52 1.10 8.09
C GLY A 113 -1.15 1.37 8.71
N ASP A 114 -1.17 1.64 10.02
CA ASP A 114 0.03 1.97 10.80
C ASP A 114 0.89 0.74 11.16
N GLN A 115 0.34 -0.47 10.96
CA GLN A 115 1.02 -1.73 11.27
C GLN A 115 1.70 -2.35 10.05
N GLU A 116 1.73 -1.65 8.91
CA GLU A 116 2.31 -2.13 7.66
C GLU A 116 1.75 -3.50 7.20
N MET A 117 0.47 -3.75 7.48
CA MET A 117 -0.17 -5.04 7.16
C MET A 117 -0.48 -5.13 5.67
N THR A 118 -0.17 -6.26 5.03
CA THR A 118 -0.63 -6.49 3.65
C THR A 118 -2.07 -7.03 3.63
N PRO A 119 -2.80 -6.97 2.50
CA PRO A 119 -4.11 -7.59 2.38
C PRO A 119 -4.14 -9.06 2.81
N LEU A 120 -3.03 -9.78 2.60
CA LEU A 120 -2.87 -11.17 3.00
C LEU A 120 -2.82 -11.33 4.54
N HIS A 121 -2.19 -10.39 5.27
CA HIS A 121 -2.23 -10.39 6.74
C HIS A 121 -3.65 -10.18 7.26
N LEU A 122 -4.40 -9.25 6.66
CA LEU A 122 -5.78 -8.97 7.07
C LEU A 122 -6.69 -10.17 6.82
N ALA A 123 -6.59 -10.79 5.64
CA ALA A 123 -7.37 -11.98 5.31
C ALA A 123 -7.01 -13.17 6.23
N ALA A 124 -5.72 -13.35 6.53
CA ALA A 124 -5.22 -14.34 7.48
C ALA A 124 -5.75 -14.13 8.90
N ASN A 125 -5.77 -12.89 9.38
CA ASN A 125 -6.29 -12.50 10.70
C ASN A 125 -7.79 -12.82 10.84
N ARG A 126 -8.56 -12.59 9.77
CA ARG A 126 -9.99 -12.91 9.75
C ARG A 126 -10.30 -14.38 9.56
N GLY A 127 -9.35 -15.19 9.09
CA GLY A 127 -9.59 -16.59 8.74
C GLY A 127 -10.34 -16.77 7.41
N ASN A 128 -10.36 -15.75 6.55
CA ASN A 128 -11.09 -15.78 5.28
C ASN A 128 -10.31 -16.57 4.23
N THR A 129 -10.41 -17.90 4.29
CA THR A 129 -9.69 -18.84 3.41
C THR A 129 -9.85 -18.54 1.91
N GLU A 130 -11.06 -18.20 1.47
CA GLU A 130 -11.35 -17.87 0.06
C GLU A 130 -10.60 -16.62 -0.42
N ILE A 131 -10.55 -15.57 0.41
CA ILE A 131 -9.81 -14.34 0.10
C ILE A 131 -8.30 -14.60 0.11
N VAL A 132 -7.82 -15.42 1.05
CA VAL A 132 -6.41 -15.84 1.11
C VAL A 132 -6.02 -16.58 -0.18
N GLU A 133 -6.85 -17.52 -0.64
CA GLU A 133 -6.60 -18.26 -1.88
C GLU A 133 -6.58 -17.34 -3.10
N LEU A 134 -7.51 -16.39 -3.19
CA LEU A 134 -7.55 -15.40 -4.25
C LEU A 134 -6.27 -14.54 -4.28
N LEU A 135 -5.86 -14.02 -3.12
CA LEU A 135 -4.68 -13.17 -3.00
C LEU A 135 -3.41 -13.92 -3.40
N LEU A 136 -3.25 -15.16 -2.95
CA LEU A 136 -2.13 -16.02 -3.33
C LEU A 136 -2.13 -16.34 -4.83
N THR A 137 -3.31 -16.61 -5.41
CA THR A 137 -3.45 -16.85 -6.86
C THR A 137 -3.07 -15.62 -7.69
N LYS A 138 -3.31 -14.41 -7.16
CA LYS A 138 -2.88 -13.15 -7.79
C LYS A 138 -1.39 -12.84 -7.58
N GLY A 139 -0.66 -13.65 -6.80
CA GLY A 139 0.77 -13.47 -6.55
C GLY A 139 1.10 -12.62 -5.32
N ALA A 140 0.23 -12.62 -4.30
CA ALA A 140 0.54 -11.98 -3.02
C ALA A 140 1.79 -12.61 -2.39
N ASN A 141 2.61 -11.78 -1.75
CA ASN A 141 3.80 -12.22 -1.05
C ASN A 141 3.42 -12.95 0.24
N ILE A 142 3.55 -14.28 0.23
CA ILE A 142 3.26 -15.16 1.37
C ILE A 142 4.19 -14.93 2.57
N GLU A 143 5.37 -14.35 2.33
CA GLU A 143 6.39 -14.03 3.35
C GLU A 143 6.48 -12.52 3.62
N ALA A 144 5.44 -11.76 3.28
CA ALA A 144 5.38 -10.34 3.66
C ALA A 144 5.52 -10.21 5.18
N ARG A 145 6.19 -9.15 5.64
CA ARG A 145 6.38 -8.89 7.07
C ARG A 145 5.68 -7.59 7.42
N GLU A 146 4.79 -7.63 8.41
CA GLU A 146 4.21 -6.42 8.99
C GLU A 146 5.17 -5.80 10.02
N PHE A 147 4.75 -4.72 10.69
CA PHE A 147 5.59 -3.89 11.57
C PHE A 147 6.27 -4.69 12.70
N ASN A 148 5.61 -5.67 13.31
CA ASN A 148 6.20 -6.54 14.35
C ASN A 148 7.04 -7.69 13.76
N GLY A 149 7.19 -7.74 12.44
CA GLY A 149 7.88 -8.78 11.70
C GLY A 149 7.07 -10.06 11.55
N TRP A 150 5.77 -10.03 11.83
CA TRP A 150 4.89 -11.18 11.63
C TRP A 150 4.67 -11.43 10.15
N THR A 151 4.60 -12.70 9.80
CA THR A 151 4.18 -13.13 8.45
C THR A 151 2.67 -13.37 8.43
N PRO A 152 2.03 -13.48 7.25
CA PRO A 152 0.61 -13.84 7.17
C PRO A 152 0.28 -15.15 7.90
N LEU A 153 1.18 -16.14 7.83
CA LEU A 153 1.04 -17.38 8.61
C LEU A 153 1.07 -17.11 10.11
N PHE A 154 1.98 -16.25 10.56
CA PHE A 154 2.07 -15.87 11.97
C PHE A 154 0.77 -15.20 12.44
N SER A 155 0.20 -14.28 11.65
CA SER A 155 -1.10 -13.67 11.96
C SER A 155 -2.24 -14.68 11.97
N ALA A 156 -2.28 -15.63 11.03
CA ALA A 156 -3.28 -16.71 10.99
C ALA A 156 -3.19 -17.65 12.21
N VAL A 157 -1.98 -17.88 12.74
CA VAL A 157 -1.75 -18.77 13.89
C VAL A 157 -2.12 -18.09 15.21
N ILE A 158 -1.82 -16.79 15.36
CA ILE A 158 -1.98 -16.07 16.63
C ILE A 158 -3.35 -15.43 16.77
N ILE A 159 -3.87 -14.84 15.69
CA ILE A 159 -5.14 -14.10 15.70
C ILE A 159 -6.20 -14.80 14.86
N GLY A 160 -5.78 -15.55 13.85
CA GLY A 160 -6.68 -16.24 12.94
C GLY A 160 -7.70 -17.11 13.67
N GLN A 161 -8.93 -17.06 13.17
CA GLN A 161 -10.06 -17.76 13.77
C GLN A 161 -10.08 -19.24 13.39
N ASP A 162 -9.48 -19.59 12.25
CA ASP A 162 -9.55 -20.92 11.63
C ASP A 162 -8.18 -21.49 11.26
N GLU A 163 -7.92 -22.72 11.70
CA GLU A 163 -6.73 -23.51 11.35
C GLU A 163 -6.61 -23.75 9.83
N LYS A 164 -7.74 -23.81 9.12
CA LYS A 164 -7.77 -24.03 7.67
C LYS A 164 -6.95 -22.99 6.91
N THR A 165 -6.95 -21.75 7.39
CA THR A 165 -6.19 -20.65 6.77
C THR A 165 -4.69 -20.85 6.97
N ALA A 166 -4.27 -21.23 8.17
CA ALA A 166 -2.87 -21.56 8.45
C ALA A 166 -2.41 -22.77 7.63
N LYS A 167 -3.25 -23.81 7.53
CA LYS A 167 -2.98 -24.99 6.69
C LYS A 167 -2.83 -24.61 5.22
N LEU A 168 -3.74 -23.80 4.67
CA LEU A 168 -3.65 -23.34 3.28
C LEU A 168 -2.36 -22.57 3.02
N LEU A 169 -1.96 -21.68 3.93
CA LEU A 169 -0.69 -20.95 3.81
C LEU A 169 0.51 -21.89 3.83
N LEU A 170 0.52 -22.89 4.72
CA LEU A 170 1.56 -23.92 4.76
C LEU A 170 1.60 -24.78 3.49
N ASP A 171 0.44 -25.20 2.99
CA ASP A 171 0.32 -25.97 1.74
C ASP A 171 0.82 -25.17 0.52
N LYS A 172 0.73 -23.83 0.58
CA LYS A 172 1.25 -22.91 -0.44
C LYS A 172 2.72 -22.55 -0.22
N GLY A 173 3.39 -23.15 0.78
CA GLY A 173 4.83 -23.03 1.00
C GLY A 173 5.25 -21.94 1.98
N ALA A 174 4.35 -21.45 2.84
CA ALA A 174 4.70 -20.50 3.90
C ALA A 174 5.74 -21.09 4.86
N ARG A 175 6.71 -20.28 5.28
CA ARG A 175 7.74 -20.68 6.24
C ARG A 175 7.16 -20.79 7.64
N VAL A 176 7.01 -22.03 8.12
CA VAL A 176 6.49 -22.34 9.45
C VAL A 176 7.36 -21.79 10.60
N ASN A 177 8.68 -21.70 10.38
CA ASN A 177 9.66 -21.24 11.36
C ASN A 177 10.07 -19.76 11.14
N ALA A 178 9.23 -18.97 10.46
CA ALA A 178 9.48 -17.54 10.31
C ALA A 178 9.53 -16.87 11.69
N ARG A 179 10.59 -16.09 11.95
CA ARG A 179 10.78 -15.40 13.23
C ARG A 179 10.24 -13.99 13.14
N ASP A 180 9.58 -13.52 14.20
CA ASP A 180 9.21 -12.12 14.38
C ASP A 180 10.43 -11.25 14.74
N LEU A 181 10.24 -9.96 15.01
CA LEU A 181 11.33 -9.07 15.43
C LEU A 181 11.95 -9.43 16.79
N LEU A 182 11.25 -10.20 17.62
CA LEU A 182 11.73 -10.71 18.91
C LEU A 182 12.44 -12.06 18.76
N GLY A 183 12.57 -12.58 17.52
CA GLY A 183 13.17 -13.88 17.25
C GLY A 183 12.25 -15.06 17.57
N MET A 184 10.98 -14.82 17.85
CA MET A 184 10.01 -15.84 18.21
C MET A 184 9.38 -16.46 16.97
N THR A 185 9.19 -17.79 17.00
CA THR A 185 8.42 -18.51 15.98
C THR A 185 6.93 -18.50 16.32
N PRO A 186 6.02 -18.73 15.34
CA PRO A 186 4.59 -18.85 15.62
C PRO A 186 4.30 -19.92 16.69
N LEU A 187 4.99 -21.06 16.62
CA LEU A 187 4.86 -22.14 17.60
C LEU A 187 5.28 -21.69 19.01
N LYS A 188 6.41 -20.99 19.13
CA LYS A 188 6.90 -20.49 20.41
C LYS A 188 5.94 -19.46 21.00
N TRP A 189 5.35 -18.61 20.19
CA TRP A 189 4.29 -17.70 20.65
C TRP A 189 3.05 -18.44 21.18
N VAL A 190 2.59 -19.48 20.46
CA VAL A 190 1.44 -20.30 20.90
C VAL A 190 1.71 -20.98 22.24
N LEU A 191 2.94 -21.49 22.45
CA LEU A 191 3.35 -22.18 23.67
C LEU A 191 3.63 -21.24 24.86
N HIS A 192 4.22 -20.06 24.62
CA HIS A 192 4.58 -19.09 25.67
C HIS A 192 3.48 -18.07 26.01
N GLY A 193 2.36 -18.05 25.27
CA GLY A 193 1.25 -17.09 25.42
C GLY A 193 0.48 -17.11 26.74
N GLN A 194 1.05 -17.64 27.83
CA GLN A 194 0.61 -17.39 29.22
C GLN A 194 1.56 -16.47 30.00
N GLN A 195 2.77 -16.18 29.50
CA GLN A 195 3.80 -15.36 30.17
C GLN A 195 4.67 -14.67 29.08
N GLY A 196 4.11 -13.76 28.29
CA GLY A 196 4.87 -12.98 27.30
C GLY A 196 5.20 -11.57 27.82
N PRO A 197 6.46 -11.10 27.74
CA PRO A 197 6.78 -9.72 28.10
C PRO A 197 6.25 -8.77 27.03
N LEU A 198 5.45 -7.78 27.46
CA LEU A 198 5.16 -6.54 26.72
C LEU A 198 4.29 -6.65 25.46
N THR A 199 3.13 -7.30 25.51
CA THR A 199 2.06 -6.96 24.55
C THR A 199 1.52 -5.57 24.85
N ASN A 200 1.49 -4.70 23.83
CA ASN A 200 0.89 -3.36 23.89
C ASN A 200 -0.54 -3.47 24.47
N PRO A 201 -0.93 -2.69 25.51
CA PRO A 201 -2.14 -2.92 26.31
C PRO A 201 -3.49 -2.71 25.60
N GLY A 202 -3.52 -2.64 24.27
CA GLY A 202 -4.74 -2.46 23.46
C GLY A 202 -5.16 -3.68 22.63
N VAL A 203 -4.38 -4.75 22.58
CA VAL A 203 -4.74 -5.97 21.84
C VAL A 203 -5.15 -7.05 22.83
N GLU A 204 -6.44 -7.13 23.13
CA GLU A 204 -7.02 -8.24 23.87
C GLU A 204 -6.94 -9.50 22.99
N LEU A 205 -5.84 -10.24 23.12
CA LEU A 205 -5.63 -11.52 22.45
C LEU A 205 -6.49 -12.58 23.14
N VAL A 206 -7.73 -12.73 22.65
CA VAL A 206 -8.67 -13.76 23.14
C VAL A 206 -8.03 -15.15 22.99
N ALA A 207 -7.86 -15.87 24.10
CA ALA A 207 -7.32 -17.23 24.17
C ALA A 207 -8.41 -18.21 24.69
N PRO A 208 -8.25 -19.55 24.60
CA PRO A 208 -8.18 -20.34 23.38
C PRO A 208 -9.05 -21.63 23.44
N LYS A 209 -9.74 -21.97 22.35
CA LYS A 209 -10.12 -23.36 22.03
C LYS A 209 -9.38 -23.93 20.81
N ALA A 210 -8.77 -23.08 19.97
CA ALA A 210 -8.08 -23.49 18.73
C ALA A 210 -6.57 -23.81 18.88
N LYS A 211 -5.95 -23.56 20.04
CA LYS A 211 -4.46 -23.59 20.19
C LYS A 211 -3.82 -24.98 20.10
N ILE A 212 -4.50 -26.05 20.52
CA ILE A 212 -3.89 -27.40 20.55
C ILE A 212 -3.72 -27.93 19.11
N SER A 213 -4.77 -27.82 18.29
CA SER A 213 -4.75 -28.29 16.90
C SER A 213 -3.71 -27.52 16.06
N ILE A 214 -3.63 -26.20 16.25
CA ILE A 214 -2.65 -25.36 15.54
C ILE A 214 -1.21 -25.69 15.96
N ALA A 215 -0.94 -25.93 17.25
CA ALA A 215 0.39 -26.34 17.69
C ALA A 215 0.81 -27.68 17.07
N ASP A 216 -0.12 -28.64 16.97
CA ASP A 216 0.13 -29.93 16.33
C ASP A 216 0.30 -29.80 14.81
N LEU A 217 -0.46 -28.92 14.15
CA LEU A 217 -0.27 -28.56 12.75
C LEU A 217 1.15 -28.03 12.50
N LEU A 218 1.61 -27.05 13.28
CA LEU A 218 2.94 -26.46 13.13
C LEU A 218 4.04 -27.50 13.36
N ARG A 219 3.88 -28.39 14.36
CA ARG A 219 4.80 -29.50 14.62
C ARG A 219 4.90 -30.45 13.42
N ARG A 220 3.77 -30.76 12.77
CA ARG A 220 3.73 -31.62 11.57
C ARG A 220 4.45 -31.01 10.37
N TYR A 221 4.40 -29.68 10.20
CA TYR A 221 5.02 -29.01 9.05
C TYR A 221 6.49 -28.56 9.28
N GLY A 222 6.99 -28.50 10.52
CA GLY A 222 8.40 -28.08 10.71
C GLY A 222 9.06 -28.28 12.08
N GLY A 223 8.53 -29.17 12.92
CA GLY A 223 9.27 -29.87 13.99
C GLY A 223 10.19 -29.08 14.94
N THR A 224 9.67 -28.85 16.16
CA THR A 224 10.33 -29.01 17.48
C THR A 224 11.26 -27.96 18.12
N GLU A 225 11.48 -26.75 17.59
CA GLU A 225 12.32 -25.74 18.30
C GLU A 225 11.59 -24.54 18.91
#